data_AF-A0AAW9IQ54-F1
#
_entry.id   AF-A0AAW9IQ54-F1
#
_cell.length_a   1.000
_cell.length_b   1.000
_cell.length_c   1.000
_cell.angle_alpha   90.00
_cell.angle_beta   90.00
_cell.angle_gamma   90.00
#
_symmetry.space_group_name_H-M   'P 1'
#
loop_
_entity.id
_entity.type
_entity.pdbx_description
1 polymer ?
#
loop_
_entity_poly.entity_id
_entity_poly.type
_entity_poly.pdbx_seq_one_letter_code
_entity_poly.pdbx_strand_id
1 'polypeptide(L)'
;YKVELINDLDENEVISFYKMGDFVDLCAGPHLISLKSVKAIKLIRSAGAYWKGNEKNKMLSRVYGTAFLKKADLDAHLEALEEAKKRDHNKLGRELKIFTTDENVGQGLPLIMPKGAKMIQLLQRWVEDE
;
A
#
# COMPACT_ATOMS: atom_id res chain seq x y z
N TYR A 1 -17.38 2.35 -13.65
CA TYR A 1 -15.94 2.64 -13.47
C TYR A 1 -15.27 3.19 -14.72
N LYS A 2 -14.96 2.41 -15.76
CA LYS A 2 -14.25 2.96 -16.95
C LYS A 2 -15.04 4.05 -17.69
N VAL A 3 -16.37 3.91 -17.80
CA VAL A 3 -17.26 4.96 -18.33
C VAL A 3 -17.27 6.20 -17.43
N GLU A 4 -17.31 6.03 -16.11
CA GLU A 4 -17.23 7.16 -15.16
C GLU A 4 -15.91 7.92 -15.29
N LEU A 5 -14.79 7.20 -15.47
CA LEU A 5 -13.49 7.83 -15.70
C LEU A 5 -13.48 8.66 -16.98
N ILE A 6 -14.09 8.17 -18.07
CA ILE A 6 -14.21 8.92 -19.33
C ILE A 6 -15.05 10.19 -19.14
N ASN A 7 -16.17 10.10 -18.41
CA ASN A 7 -17.03 11.24 -18.13
C ASN A 7 -16.38 12.27 -17.18
N ASP A 8 -15.35 11.87 -16.43
CA ASP A 8 -14.56 12.76 -15.58
C ASP A 8 -13.44 13.49 -16.37
N LEU A 9 -13.22 13.16 -17.65
CA LEU A 9 -12.23 13.84 -18.51
C LEU A 9 -12.84 15.08 -19.20
N ASP A 10 -11.98 16.01 -19.59
CA ASP A 10 -12.37 17.18 -20.39
C ASP A 10 -12.85 16.76 -21.79
N GLU A 11 -13.77 17.53 -22.39
CA GLU A 11 -14.36 17.21 -23.71
C GLU A 11 -13.33 17.09 -24.83
N ASN A 12 -12.17 17.73 -24.69
CA ASN A 12 -11.10 17.76 -25.70
C ASN A 12 -9.96 16.76 -25.41
N GLU A 13 -10.07 15.91 -24.39
CA GLU A 13 -9.06 14.90 -24.08
C GLU A 13 -9.02 13.80 -25.15
N VAL A 14 -7.81 13.45 -25.60
CA VAL A 14 -7.60 12.34 -26.52
C VAL A 14 -7.64 11.02 -25.74
N ILE A 15 -8.76 10.33 -25.83
CA ILE A 15 -8.94 9.02 -25.20
C ILE A 15 -8.20 7.96 -26.01
N SER A 16 -7.33 7.20 -25.35
CA SER A 16 -6.61 6.07 -25.94
C SER A 16 -6.89 4.77 -25.19
N PHE A 17 -6.77 3.67 -25.93
CA PHE A 17 -6.99 2.31 -25.43
C PHE A 17 -5.78 1.45 -25.75
N TYR A 18 -5.35 0.66 -24.78
CA TYR A 18 -4.34 -0.37 -24.97
C TYR A 18 -5.02 -1.72 -25.22
N LYS A 19 -4.66 -2.38 -26.32
CA LYS A 19 -5.16 -3.71 -26.68
C LYS A 19 -4.01 -4.72 -26.70
N MET A 20 -4.20 -5.83 -25.99
CA MET A 20 -3.26 -6.93 -25.90
C MET A 20 -4.00 -8.26 -26.04
N GLY A 21 -4.00 -8.81 -27.26
CA GLY A 21 -4.83 -9.96 -27.61
C GLY A 21 -6.31 -9.63 -27.43
N ASP A 22 -6.99 -10.38 -26.56
CA ASP A 22 -8.40 -10.18 -26.23
C ASP A 22 -8.62 -9.16 -25.09
N PHE A 23 -7.55 -8.75 -24.41
CA PHE A 23 -7.64 -7.76 -23.35
C PHE A 23 -7.57 -6.34 -23.92
N VAL A 24 -8.52 -5.49 -23.52
CA VAL A 24 -8.53 -4.06 -23.85
C VAL A 24 -8.66 -3.27 -22.56
N ASP A 25 -7.79 -2.28 -22.36
CA ASP A 25 -7.85 -1.38 -21.21
C ASP A 25 -7.82 0.09 -21.64
N LEU A 26 -8.56 0.91 -20.90
CA LEU A 26 -8.51 2.36 -20.98
C LEU A 26 -7.27 2.82 -20.21
N CYS A 27 -6.21 3.16 -20.93
CA CYS A 27 -4.94 3.61 -20.39
C CYS A 27 -4.23 4.49 -21.42
N ALA A 28 -3.66 5.61 -20.96
CA ALA A 28 -2.92 6.54 -21.80
C ALA A 28 -1.50 6.04 -22.20
N GLY A 29 -1.00 4.99 -21.55
CA GLY A 29 0.35 4.47 -21.79
C GLY A 29 1.48 5.40 -21.29
N PRO A 30 2.74 5.18 -21.73
CA PRO A 30 3.17 4.20 -22.72
C PRO A 30 3.17 2.76 -22.19
N HIS A 31 3.08 1.79 -23.12
CA HIS A 31 3.14 0.35 -22.81
C HIS A 31 4.36 -0.31 -23.44
N LEU A 32 4.75 -1.46 -22.90
CA LEU A 32 5.80 -2.28 -23.49
C LEU A 32 5.33 -2.86 -24.83
N ILE A 33 6.22 -2.84 -25.82
CA ILE A 33 5.96 -3.37 -27.16
C ILE A 33 5.77 -4.91 -27.13
N SER A 34 6.37 -5.58 -26.14
CA SER A 34 6.25 -7.02 -25.95
C SER A 34 6.34 -7.41 -24.47
N LEU A 35 5.57 -8.42 -24.08
CA LEU A 35 5.64 -9.02 -22.75
C LEU A 35 6.86 -9.93 -22.54
N LYS A 36 7.60 -10.29 -23.61
CA LYS A 36 8.71 -11.26 -23.52
C LYS A 36 9.81 -10.84 -22.54
N SER A 37 10.01 -9.53 -22.35
CA SER A 37 10.98 -8.98 -21.41
C SER A 37 10.50 -9.03 -19.96
N VAL A 38 9.20 -9.21 -19.73
CA VAL A 38 8.58 -9.12 -18.42
C VAL A 38 8.60 -10.50 -17.74
N LYS A 39 9.72 -10.83 -17.09
CA LYS A 39 9.93 -12.13 -16.44
C LYS A 39 9.97 -12.07 -14.92
N ALA A 40 10.46 -10.96 -14.35
CA ALA A 40 10.57 -10.79 -12.92
C ALA A 40 9.36 -10.00 -12.39
N ILE A 41 8.22 -10.69 -12.22
CA ILE A 41 6.99 -10.15 -11.60
C ILE A 41 6.70 -10.91 -10.31
N LYS A 42 6.19 -10.20 -9.30
CA LYS A 42 5.63 -10.80 -8.08
C LYS A 42 4.37 -10.08 -7.60
N LEU A 43 3.33 -10.84 -7.25
CA LEU A 43 2.20 -10.33 -6.47
C LEU A 43 2.59 -10.27 -4.99
N ILE A 44 2.31 -9.14 -4.35
CA ILE A 44 2.78 -8.81 -2.99
C ILE A 44 1.67 -9.03 -1.97
N ARG A 45 0.49 -8.44 -2.19
CA ARG A 45 -0.66 -8.52 -1.27
C ARG A 45 -1.96 -8.12 -1.95
N SER A 46 -3.09 -8.52 -1.37
CA SER A 46 -4.41 -7.96 -1.68
C SER A 46 -4.86 -7.02 -0.56
N ALA A 47 -5.73 -6.07 -0.90
CA ALA A 47 -6.39 -5.18 0.06
C ALA A 47 -7.78 -4.79 -0.43
N GLY A 48 -8.67 -4.40 0.48
CA GLY A 48 -9.90 -3.69 0.13
C GLY A 48 -9.63 -2.22 -0.14
N ALA A 49 -10.31 -1.63 -1.12
CA ALA A 49 -10.30 -0.19 -1.35
C ALA A 49 -11.68 0.27 -1.82
N TYR A 50 -12.11 1.46 -1.41
CA TYR A 50 -13.37 2.02 -1.86
C TYR A 50 -13.19 2.88 -3.11
N TRP A 51 -14.18 2.86 -4.02
CA TRP A 51 -14.15 3.67 -5.23
C TRP A 51 -14.08 5.17 -4.89
N LYS A 52 -13.17 5.90 -5.55
CA LYS A 52 -12.83 7.31 -5.25
C LYS A 52 -12.50 7.59 -3.76
N GLY A 53 -12.11 6.56 -3.00
CA GLY A 53 -11.78 6.69 -1.57
C GLY A 53 -12.97 6.94 -0.65
N ASN A 54 -14.21 6.80 -1.13
CA ASN A 54 -15.43 7.07 -0.36
C ASN A 54 -16.06 5.76 0.13
N GLU A 55 -16.16 5.59 1.44
CA GLU A 55 -16.66 4.39 2.13
C GLU A 55 -18.13 4.04 1.80
N LYS A 56 -18.91 5.01 1.30
CA LYS A 56 -20.29 4.79 0.83
C LYS A 56 -20.35 4.08 -0.51
N ASN A 57 -19.26 4.08 -1.27
CA ASN A 57 -19.19 3.41 -2.56
C ASN A 57 -18.88 1.92 -2.40
N LYS A 58 -19.05 1.16 -3.48
CA LYS A 58 -18.72 -0.27 -3.52
C LYS A 58 -17.24 -0.52 -3.14
N MET A 59 -17.02 -1.47 -2.23
CA MET A 59 -15.69 -1.98 -1.91
C MET A 59 -15.14 -2.79 -3.08
N LEU A 60 -13.92 -2.46 -3.50
CA LEU A 60 -13.16 -3.10 -4.57
C LEU A 60 -12.00 -3.90 -3.97
N SER A 61 -11.60 -4.94 -4.69
CA SER A 61 -10.38 -5.70 -4.38
C SER A 61 -9.21 -5.09 -5.13
N ARG A 62 -8.20 -4.62 -4.39
CA ARG A 62 -6.94 -4.10 -4.93
C ARG A 62 -5.86 -5.16 -4.78
N VAL A 63 -5.20 -5.50 -5.88
CA VAL A 63 -4.06 -6.44 -5.90
C VAL A 63 -2.78 -5.64 -6.13
N TYR A 64 -1.83 -5.73 -5.21
CA TYR A 64 -0.51 -5.11 -5.33
C TYR A 64 0.48 -6.12 -5.90
N GLY A 65 1.30 -5.67 -6.83
CA GLY A 65 2.42 -6.41 -7.39
C GLY A 65 3.57 -5.48 -7.74
N THR A 66 4.73 -6.06 -8.03
CA THR A 66 5.93 -5.36 -8.47
C THR A 66 6.58 -6.11 -9.63
N ALA A 67 7.36 -5.39 -10.44
CA ALA A 67 8.04 -5.92 -11.61
C ALA A 67 9.43 -5.28 -11.77
N PHE A 68 10.42 -6.07 -12.17
CA PHE A 68 11.79 -5.63 -12.44
C PHE A 68 12.30 -6.19 -13.77
N LEU A 69 13.39 -5.60 -14.29
CA LEU A 69 14.05 -6.10 -15.49
C LEU A 69 14.87 -7.36 -15.23
N LYS A 70 15.55 -7.43 -14.08
CA LYS A 70 16.37 -8.58 -13.67
C LYS A 70 15.74 -9.27 -12.47
N LYS A 71 15.88 -10.60 -12.42
CA LYS A 71 15.43 -11.39 -11.28
C LYS A 71 16.15 -11.04 -9.98
N ALA A 72 17.46 -10.75 -10.05
CA ALA A 72 18.25 -10.35 -8.90
C ALA A 72 17.69 -9.08 -8.21
N ASP A 73 17.24 -8.09 -8.99
CA ASP A 73 16.67 -6.86 -8.44
C ASP A 73 15.32 -7.11 -7.76
N LEU A 74 14.51 -8.02 -8.32
CA LEU A 74 13.26 -8.46 -7.70
C LEU A 74 13.53 -9.17 -6.37
N ASP A 75 14.47 -10.11 -6.35
CA ASP A 75 14.78 -10.89 -5.15
C ASP A 75 15.32 -9.98 -4.03
N ALA A 76 16.22 -9.05 -4.36
CA ALA A 76 16.72 -8.04 -3.42
C ALA A 76 15.59 -7.12 -2.89
N HIS A 77 14.66 -6.73 -3.74
CA HIS A 77 13.51 -5.93 -3.30
C HIS A 77 12.58 -6.71 -2.36
N LEU A 78 12.34 -7.99 -2.62
CA LEU A 78 11.52 -8.83 -1.76
C LEU A 78 12.19 -9.07 -0.39
N GLU A 79 13.51 -9.26 -0.37
CA GLU A 79 14.26 -9.36 0.88
C GLU A 79 14.16 -8.07 1.71
N ALA A 80 14.32 -6.90 1.08
CA ALA A 80 14.15 -5.61 1.74
C ALA A 80 12.74 -5.42 2.31
N LEU A 81 11.70 -5.86 1.60
CA LEU A 81 10.32 -5.82 2.09
C LEU A 81 10.10 -6.73 3.31
N GLU A 82 10.70 -7.91 3.34
CA GLU A 82 10.61 -8.81 4.51
C GLU A 82 11.37 -8.23 5.72
N GLU A 83 12.54 -7.64 5.51
CA GLU A 83 13.26 -6.93 6.57
C GLU A 83 12.47 -5.74 7.11
N ALA A 84 11.80 -4.97 6.24
CA ALA A 84 10.94 -3.87 6.67
C ALA A 84 9.76 -4.37 7.54
N LYS A 85 9.13 -5.49 7.16
CA LYS A 85 8.04 -6.10 7.96
C LYS A 85 8.49 -6.55 9.34
N LYS A 86 9.73 -7.04 9.48
CA LYS A 86 10.29 -7.42 10.80
C LYS A 86 10.44 -6.21 11.73
N ARG A 87 10.59 -5.00 11.17
CA ARG A 87 10.81 -3.74 11.90
C ARG A 87 9.54 -2.89 12.03
N ASP A 88 8.38 -3.44 11.68
CA ASP A 88 7.10 -2.75 11.82
C ASP A 88 6.80 -2.48 13.30
N HIS A 89 6.58 -1.21 13.66
CA HIS A 89 6.21 -0.78 15.00
C HIS A 89 4.92 -1.46 15.50
N ASN A 90 4.01 -1.86 14.61
CA ASN A 90 2.82 -2.62 14.98
C ASN A 90 3.15 -4.02 15.48
N LYS A 91 4.17 -4.65 14.91
CA LYS A 91 4.65 -5.96 15.32
C LYS A 91 5.47 -5.83 16.60
N LEU A 92 6.54 -5.03 16.53
CA LEU A 92 7.48 -4.84 17.64
C LEU A 92 6.80 -4.21 18.87
N GLY A 93 5.91 -3.24 18.67
CA GLY A 93 5.21 -2.56 19.76
C GLY A 93 4.32 -3.51 20.57
N ARG A 94 3.69 -4.49 19.90
CA ARG A 94 2.91 -5.54 20.57
C ARG A 94 3.81 -6.59 21.23
N GLU A 95 4.83 -7.08 20.51
CA GLU A 95 5.79 -8.08 21.03
C GLU A 95 6.54 -7.57 22.27
N LEU A 96 6.98 -6.31 22.26
CA LEU A 96 7.71 -5.68 23.36
C LEU A 96 6.80 -5.13 24.47
N LYS A 97 5.47 -5.22 24.30
CA LYS A 97 4.46 -4.67 25.22
C LYS A 97 4.63 -3.16 25.44
N ILE A 98 4.82 -2.41 24.35
CA ILE A 98 4.90 -0.95 24.32
C ILE A 98 3.47 -0.37 24.24
N PHE A 99 2.63 -0.92 23.37
CA PHE A 99 1.22 -0.57 23.27
C PHE A 99 0.39 -1.80 22.92
N THR A 100 -0.92 -1.70 23.15
CA THR A 100 -1.90 -2.69 22.70
C THR A 100 -3.14 -1.99 22.14
N THR A 101 -4.02 -2.74 21.50
CA THR A 101 -5.31 -2.27 20.97
C THR A 101 -6.39 -3.18 21.48
N ASP A 102 -7.50 -2.61 21.96
CA ASP A 102 -8.65 -3.35 22.47
C ASP A 102 -9.90 -2.91 21.69
N GLU A 103 -10.68 -3.88 21.21
CA GLU A 103 -11.87 -3.62 20.41
C GLU A 103 -12.96 -2.87 21.20
N ASN A 104 -13.02 -3.07 22.53
CA ASN A 104 -13.99 -2.39 23.39
C ASN A 104 -13.65 -0.91 23.61
N VAL A 105 -12.37 -0.54 23.46
CA VAL A 105 -11.92 0.85 23.58
C VAL A 105 -12.17 1.60 22.28
N GLY A 106 -11.97 0.94 21.14
CA GLY A 106 -12.24 1.48 19.82
C GLY A 106 -11.02 1.50 18.89
N GLN A 107 -11.28 1.49 17.59
CA GLN A 107 -10.25 1.49 16.56
C GLN A 107 -9.49 2.83 16.54
N GLY A 108 -8.16 2.75 16.46
CA GLY A 108 -7.30 3.95 16.40
C GLY A 108 -6.95 4.54 17.77
N LEU A 109 -7.39 3.93 18.88
CA LEU A 109 -7.08 4.35 20.23
C LEU A 109 -6.10 3.36 20.89
N PRO A 110 -4.78 3.53 20.71
CA PRO A 110 -3.81 2.63 21.30
C PRO A 110 -3.72 2.82 22.82
N LEU A 111 -3.76 1.70 23.55
CA LEU A 111 -3.50 1.68 24.98
C LEU A 111 -1.99 1.58 25.20
N ILE A 112 -1.41 2.64 25.75
CA ILE A 112 0.02 2.71 26.03
C ILE A 112 0.32 1.90 27.29
N MET A 113 1.13 0.86 27.14
CA MET A 113 1.52 -0.03 28.24
C MET A 113 2.64 0.62 29.08
N PRO A 114 2.94 0.13 30.30
CA PRO A 114 3.92 0.77 31.19
C PRO A 114 5.30 1.03 30.56
N LYS A 115 5.79 0.13 29.70
CA LYS A 115 7.05 0.33 28.97
C LYS A 115 6.97 1.47 27.95
N GLY A 116 5.88 1.54 27.19
CA GLY A 116 5.64 2.64 26.25
C GLY A 116 5.44 3.97 26.96
N ALA A 117 4.73 3.98 28.09
CA ALA A 117 4.52 5.18 28.88
C ALA A 117 5.85 5.76 29.38
N LYS A 118 6.76 4.89 29.86
CA LYS A 118 8.12 5.31 30.26
C LYS A 118 8.92 5.89 29.09
N MET A 119 8.81 5.31 27.89
CA MET A 119 9.48 5.86 26.69
C MET A 119 8.96 7.26 26.36
N ILE A 120 7.63 7.45 26.35
CA ILE A 120 7.01 8.75 26.08
C ILE A 120 7.41 9.77 27.14
N GLN A 121 7.40 9.41 28.42
CA GLN A 121 7.82 10.29 29.51
C GLN A 121 9.27 10.76 29.36
N LEU A 122 10.18 9.88 28.95
CA LEU A 122 11.58 10.25 28.70
C LEU A 122 11.70 11.23 27.52
N LEU A 123 10.96 10.98 26.44
CA LEU A 123 10.92 11.88 25.28
C LEU A 123 10.33 13.24 25.64
N GLN A 124 9.23 13.27 26.41
CA GLN A 124 8.59 14.51 26.87
C GLN A 124 9.54 15.33 27.74
N ARG A 125 10.16 14.72 28.77
CA ARG A 125 11.13 15.42 29.62
C ARG A 125 12.28 16.00 28.82
N TRP A 126 12.82 15.26 27.86
CA TRP A 126 13.89 15.77 27.01
C TRP A 126 13.48 17.03 26.24
N VAL A 127 12.26 17.07 25.70
CA VAL A 127 11.73 18.26 24.99
C VAL A 127 11.39 19.41 25.95
N GLU A 128 11.04 19.13 27.21
CA GLU A 128 10.70 20.15 28.20
C GLU A 128 11.94 20.75 28.89
N ASP A 129 13.00 19.95 29.04
CA ASP A 129 14.25 20.33 29.72
C ASP A 129 15.26 21.01 28.75
N GLU A 130 15.09 20.87 27.43
CA GLU A 130 15.79 21.64 26.37
C GLU A 130 14.97 22.84 25.88
#